data_AF-A0AA37T1I8-F1
#
_entry.id   AF-A0AA37T1I8-F1
#
_cell.length_a   1.000
_cell.length_b   1.000
_cell.length_c   1.000
_cell.angle_alpha   90.00
_cell.angle_beta   90.00
_cell.angle_gamma   90.00
#
_symmetry.space_group_name_H-M   'P 1'
#
loop_
_entity.id
_entity.type
_entity.pdbx_description
1 polymer ?
#
loop_
_entity_poly.entity_id
_entity_poly.type
_entity_poly.pdbx_seq_one_letter_code
_entity_poly.pdbx_strand_id
1 'polypeptide(L)'
;MSNMTYVPLSSWMVVQPERTISIGKPLSMPSHMSLSTKVLVERVAQWHATLLCVDGNRYAVYETDPIEFLCICLALWQLGRIACVLGDNRQATVDACPHVFDHFIGEFPNAVTPSDDCKHINADNIIWQAIPPKQVVLEIYTSGSTGAPKAIGKTIADIDEELHCLKKQWVPRADSVVLSTVSHQHLYGLTFWLFRPFCAGQIIYASLCEYTEELLLAAKDHDAVVFVSSPSHISRINNVLDWSTINCLNVFSAAAPLKKSDAINMTTLVNAPVWEVYGSSETGVIAWRQQDLSTNSNAAWSCLPSVTIVQNDEQSWEVNSPFSSDLVNVLSDELYMYDNGQFDLRGRRDQIVKIEGKRVSLNTIENALLKDARVSDIKALVVSSRRTEVAIVLVLSDLGKGHMMAFGRKNLVSSFKHILTAYVDKIALPRKWRFVDSLPVNKQGKLPLASLEKIVSEPIFAEWPNVIDVSQTDNDVLVKSTIPSNLIYFDGHFEGSPILPGVAQLHWAHKWARYYFDISSKFLRLEVVKFSKVIQPNELIDIQLSFDAGKNKVTFNYRSAKGLHASGRICFE
;
A
#
# COMPACT_ATOMS: atom_id res chain seq x y z
N MET A 1 -19.50 -25.23 25.06
CA MET A 1 -18.66 -24.10 24.62
C MET A 1 -17.78 -23.72 25.80
N SER A 2 -16.56 -24.24 25.85
CA SER A 2 -15.60 -23.86 26.90
C SER A 2 -15.30 -22.37 26.74
N ASN A 3 -15.53 -21.58 27.79
CA ASN A 3 -15.09 -20.19 27.85
C ASN A 3 -13.55 -20.20 27.82
N MET A 4 -12.96 -20.10 26.63
CA MET A 4 -11.52 -19.94 26.51
C MET A 4 -11.12 -18.59 27.09
N THR A 5 -10.16 -18.64 28.01
CA THR A 5 -9.74 -17.49 28.80
C THR A 5 -8.73 -16.70 28.00
N TYR A 6 -9.00 -15.41 27.78
CA TYR A 6 -8.03 -14.47 27.24
C TYR A 6 -6.82 -14.41 28.18
N VAL A 7 -5.62 -14.51 27.63
CA VAL A 7 -4.37 -14.45 28.40
C VAL A 7 -3.52 -13.29 27.86
N PRO A 8 -3.25 -12.23 28.65
CA PRO A 8 -2.37 -11.12 28.27
C PRO A 8 -0.96 -11.60 27.92
N LEU A 9 -0.22 -10.86 27.10
CA LEU A 9 1.17 -11.20 26.74
C LEU A 9 2.06 -11.27 27.99
N SER A 10 1.86 -10.35 28.94
CA SER A 10 2.65 -10.27 30.18
C SER A 10 2.65 -11.55 31.00
N SER A 11 1.55 -12.31 30.98
CA SER A 11 1.39 -13.54 31.78
C SER A 11 1.33 -14.81 30.93
N TRP A 12 1.47 -14.71 29.61
CA TRP A 12 1.23 -15.82 28.71
C TRP A 12 2.14 -17.03 28.98
N MET A 13 3.44 -16.78 29.17
CA MET A 13 4.42 -17.83 29.47
C MET A 13 4.22 -18.48 30.85
N VAL A 14 3.49 -17.83 31.76
CA VAL A 14 3.15 -18.40 33.07
C VAL A 14 1.91 -19.29 32.97
N VAL A 15 0.90 -18.86 32.18
CA VAL A 15 -0.39 -19.55 32.09
C VAL A 15 -0.38 -20.71 31.10
N GLN A 16 0.25 -20.52 29.93
CA GLN A 16 0.39 -21.52 28.87
C GLN A 16 -0.93 -22.27 28.55
N PRO A 17 -1.98 -21.55 28.11
CA PRO A 17 -3.30 -22.17 27.90
C PRO A 17 -3.26 -23.21 26.77
N GLU A 18 -3.67 -24.45 27.05
CA GLU A 18 -3.66 -25.55 26.07
C GLU A 18 -4.60 -25.29 24.88
N ARG A 19 -4.01 -24.96 23.73
CA ARG A 19 -4.72 -24.72 22.45
C ARG A 19 -3.81 -24.76 21.23
N THR A 20 -4.43 -24.81 20.07
CA THR A 20 -3.79 -24.53 18.78
C THR A 20 -3.49 -23.04 18.67
N ILE A 21 -2.24 -22.69 18.35
CA ILE A 21 -1.78 -21.32 18.16
C ILE A 21 -1.86 -20.90 16.70
N SER A 22 -1.36 -21.76 15.81
CA SER A 22 -1.31 -21.46 14.38
C SER A 22 -1.50 -22.68 13.50
N ILE A 23 -1.79 -22.38 12.23
CA ILE A 23 -1.87 -23.33 11.11
C ILE A 23 -1.18 -22.73 9.89
N GLY A 24 -0.91 -23.54 8.87
CA GLY A 24 -0.18 -23.13 7.67
C GLY A 24 1.22 -23.73 7.62
N LYS A 25 2.11 -23.20 6.77
CA LYS A 25 3.54 -23.57 6.77
C LYS A 25 4.33 -22.52 7.56
N PRO A 26 4.77 -22.82 8.79
CA PRO A 26 5.97 -22.18 9.31
C PRO A 26 7.12 -22.56 8.36
N LEU A 27 7.91 -21.60 7.87
CA LEU A 27 8.99 -21.84 6.90
C LEU A 27 10.04 -22.85 7.41
N SER A 28 10.04 -23.14 8.72
CA SER A 28 10.95 -24.01 9.43
C SER A 28 10.42 -25.42 9.77
N MET A 29 9.17 -25.78 9.41
CA MET A 29 8.57 -27.10 9.72
C MET A 29 7.98 -27.80 8.48
N PRO A 30 8.01 -29.15 8.40
CA PRO A 30 7.37 -29.89 7.31
C PRO A 30 5.87 -29.60 7.22
N SER A 31 5.34 -29.59 5.99
CA SER A 31 3.99 -29.11 5.62
C SER A 31 2.81 -29.75 6.38
N HIS A 32 1.81 -28.92 6.69
CA HIS A 32 0.47 -29.24 7.23
C HIS A 32 0.40 -29.65 8.71
N MET A 33 1.15 -28.98 9.59
CA MET A 33 1.02 -29.19 11.03
C MET A 33 0.48 -27.94 11.72
N SER A 34 -0.58 -28.11 12.51
CA SER A 34 -0.99 -27.10 13.48
C SER A 34 0.08 -26.99 14.57
N LEU A 35 0.39 -25.77 14.99
CA LEU A 35 1.33 -25.52 16.07
C LEU A 35 0.56 -25.37 17.38
N SER A 36 0.87 -26.23 18.35
CA SER A 36 0.23 -26.21 19.67
C SER A 36 1.00 -25.34 20.66
N THR A 37 0.35 -25.04 21.78
CA THR A 37 0.95 -24.34 22.92
C THR A 37 2.26 -25.00 23.38
N LYS A 38 2.28 -26.33 23.48
CA LYS A 38 3.48 -27.09 23.83
C LYS A 38 4.66 -26.83 22.89
N VAL A 39 4.43 -26.90 21.57
CA VAL A 39 5.49 -26.67 20.57
C VAL A 39 6.01 -25.24 20.63
N LEU A 40 5.12 -24.25 20.86
CA LEU A 40 5.53 -22.86 21.06
C LEU A 40 6.42 -22.72 22.29
N VAL A 41 6.01 -23.28 23.42
CA VAL A 41 6.76 -23.17 24.69
C VAL A 41 8.13 -23.84 24.59
N GLU A 42 8.22 -25.00 23.94
CA GLU A 42 9.50 -25.66 23.63
C GLU A 42 10.40 -24.76 22.76
N ARG A 43 9.83 -24.10 21.73
CA ARG A 43 10.59 -23.18 20.88
C ARG A 43 11.05 -21.92 21.62
N VAL A 44 10.21 -21.36 22.49
CA VAL A 44 10.58 -20.24 23.37
C VAL A 44 11.71 -20.66 24.33
N ALA A 45 11.67 -21.88 24.89
CA ALA A 45 12.72 -22.40 25.77
C ALA A 45 14.08 -22.51 25.07
N GLN A 46 14.10 -22.96 23.81
CA GLN A 46 15.32 -23.01 22.99
C GLN A 46 15.92 -21.61 22.79
N TRP A 47 15.08 -20.62 22.45
CA TRP A 47 15.53 -19.24 22.32
C TRP A 47 15.99 -18.64 23.64
N HIS A 48 15.23 -18.87 24.72
CA HIS A 48 15.57 -18.38 26.05
C HIS A 48 16.97 -18.85 26.48
N ALA A 49 17.26 -20.13 26.31
CA ALA A 49 18.57 -20.68 26.64
C ALA A 49 19.71 -20.18 25.74
N THR A 50 19.45 -20.04 24.45
CA THR A 50 20.41 -19.45 23.50
C THR A 50 20.75 -18.03 23.94
N LEU A 51 19.74 -17.24 24.28
CA LEU A 51 19.87 -15.85 24.66
C LEU A 51 20.53 -15.69 26.04
N LEU A 52 20.37 -16.62 26.98
CA LEU A 52 21.13 -16.61 28.24
C LEU A 52 22.66 -16.60 28.02
N CYS A 53 23.13 -17.22 26.94
CA CYS A 53 24.56 -17.28 26.59
C CYS A 53 25.05 -16.06 25.81
N VAL A 54 24.15 -15.15 25.41
CA VAL A 54 24.47 -13.96 24.62
C VAL A 54 24.17 -12.73 25.48
N ASP A 55 25.15 -11.85 25.63
CA ASP A 55 25.01 -10.59 26.36
C ASP A 55 24.27 -9.54 25.52
N GLY A 56 23.94 -8.39 26.13
CA GLY A 56 23.22 -7.32 25.46
C GLY A 56 21.78 -7.16 25.92
N ASN A 57 21.19 -6.02 25.56
CA ASN A 57 19.87 -5.59 26.00
C ASN A 57 18.93 -5.27 24.82
N ARG A 58 19.48 -4.82 23.68
CA ARG A 58 18.73 -4.37 22.50
C ARG A 58 19.04 -5.27 21.31
N TYR A 59 18.04 -6.03 20.86
CA TYR A 59 18.20 -6.99 19.77
C TYR A 59 17.41 -6.54 18.56
N ALA A 60 18.07 -6.33 17.42
CA ALA A 60 17.37 -6.13 16.16
C ALA A 60 16.72 -7.45 15.73
N VAL A 61 15.40 -7.45 15.55
CA VAL A 61 14.63 -8.65 15.19
C VAL A 61 13.95 -8.43 13.85
N TYR A 62 14.22 -9.34 12.91
CA TYR A 62 13.54 -9.42 11.63
C TYR A 62 13.37 -10.89 11.25
N GLU A 63 12.15 -11.39 11.35
CA GLU A 63 11.80 -12.78 11.05
C GLU A 63 10.48 -12.77 10.30
N THR A 64 10.42 -13.46 9.15
CA THR A 64 9.22 -13.48 8.29
C THR A 64 8.19 -14.48 8.77
N ASP A 65 8.59 -15.52 9.50
CA ASP A 65 7.66 -16.42 10.18
C ASP A 65 7.09 -15.74 11.44
N PRO A 66 5.77 -15.46 11.48
CA PRO A 66 5.17 -14.72 12.60
C PRO A 66 5.25 -15.49 13.93
N ILE A 67 5.29 -16.83 13.90
CA ILE A 67 5.33 -17.64 15.12
C ILE A 67 6.74 -17.76 15.64
N GLU A 68 7.72 -17.92 14.74
CA GLU A 68 9.13 -17.87 15.14
C GLU A 68 9.49 -16.50 15.71
N PHE A 69 9.04 -15.42 15.06
CA PHE A 69 9.15 -14.05 15.56
C PHE A 69 8.56 -13.90 16.97
N LEU A 70 7.36 -14.45 17.20
CA LEU A 70 6.72 -14.42 18.51
C LEU A 70 7.54 -15.18 19.56
N CYS A 71 8.11 -16.34 19.20
CA CYS A 71 8.94 -17.12 20.12
C CYS A 71 10.19 -16.34 20.55
N ILE A 72 10.86 -15.68 19.59
CA ILE A 72 12.01 -14.80 19.85
C ILE A 72 11.63 -13.67 20.80
N CYS A 73 10.50 -12.99 20.54
CA CYS A 73 10.02 -11.89 21.37
C CYS A 73 9.74 -12.35 22.81
N LEU A 74 8.98 -13.44 22.99
CA LEU A 74 8.67 -13.97 24.33
C LEU A 74 9.93 -14.34 25.09
N ALA A 75 10.91 -14.97 24.43
CA ALA A 75 12.20 -15.32 25.05
C ALA A 75 13.00 -14.08 25.48
N LEU A 76 13.11 -13.06 24.60
CA LEU A 76 13.76 -11.79 24.94
C LEU A 76 13.09 -11.12 26.14
N TRP A 77 11.76 -11.08 26.17
CA TRP A 77 11.02 -10.39 27.23
C TRP A 77 11.13 -11.10 28.58
N GLN A 78 11.17 -12.44 28.60
CA GLN A 78 11.43 -13.21 29.82
C GLN A 78 12.82 -12.93 30.42
N LEU A 79 13.78 -12.51 29.57
CA LEU A 79 15.13 -12.12 29.98
C LEU A 79 15.28 -10.61 30.26
N GLY A 80 14.19 -9.84 30.25
CA GLY A 80 14.24 -8.40 30.47
C GLY A 80 14.78 -7.57 29.29
N ARG A 81 14.89 -8.17 28.09
CA ARG A 81 15.52 -7.57 26.90
C ARG A 81 14.48 -6.95 25.96
N ILE A 82 14.95 -6.03 25.12
CA ILE A 82 14.14 -5.25 24.18
C ILE A 82 14.25 -5.87 22.78
N ALA A 83 13.11 -6.20 22.19
CA ALA A 83 13.00 -6.55 20.79
C ALA A 83 12.85 -5.27 19.94
N CYS A 84 13.88 -4.93 19.17
CA CYS A 84 13.88 -3.80 18.24
C CYS A 84 13.40 -4.28 16.86
N VAL A 85 12.15 -3.98 16.52
CA VAL A 85 11.51 -4.45 15.28
C VAL A 85 11.74 -3.45 14.16
N LEU A 86 12.40 -3.94 13.11
CA LEU A 86 12.66 -3.18 11.89
C LEU A 86 11.64 -3.51 10.80
N GLY A 87 11.34 -2.52 9.95
CA GLY A 87 10.40 -2.69 8.84
C GLY A 87 10.94 -3.53 7.67
N ASP A 88 12.27 -3.67 7.58
CA ASP A 88 12.99 -4.59 6.69
C ASP A 88 14.37 -4.94 7.28
N ASN A 89 15.03 -5.98 6.75
CA ASN A 89 16.38 -6.40 7.12
C ASN A 89 17.48 -5.82 6.21
N ARG A 90 17.19 -4.76 5.44
CA ARG A 90 18.17 -4.21 4.49
C ARG A 90 19.26 -3.44 5.23
N GLN A 91 20.49 -3.55 4.74
CA GLN A 91 21.63 -2.85 5.34
C GLN A 91 21.38 -1.34 5.46
N ALA A 92 20.80 -0.70 4.44
CA ALA A 92 20.48 0.73 4.50
C ALA A 92 19.49 1.11 5.61
N THR A 93 18.55 0.22 5.96
CA THR A 93 17.60 0.44 7.06
C THR A 93 18.29 0.29 8.40
N VAL A 94 19.18 -0.71 8.53
CA VAL A 94 20.01 -0.91 9.71
C VAL A 94 20.94 0.29 9.92
N ASP A 95 21.64 0.74 8.88
CA ASP A 95 22.58 1.88 8.93
C ASP A 95 21.90 3.21 9.26
N ALA A 96 20.62 3.36 8.87
CA ALA A 96 19.84 4.56 9.15
C ALA A 96 19.38 4.64 10.62
N CYS A 97 19.39 3.52 11.37
CA CYS A 97 18.93 3.52 12.75
C CYS A 97 19.89 4.30 13.65
N PRO A 98 19.38 5.23 14.49
CA PRO A 98 20.22 6.09 15.32
C PRO A 98 20.88 5.36 16.51
N HIS A 99 20.43 4.14 16.82
CA HIS A 99 20.90 3.36 17.96
C HIS A 99 21.66 2.12 17.48
N VAL A 100 22.74 1.81 18.20
CA VAL A 100 23.48 0.56 18.01
C VAL A 100 22.66 -0.57 18.62
N PHE A 101 22.41 -1.61 17.82
CA PHE A 101 21.86 -2.89 18.30
C PHE A 101 23.02 -3.72 18.85
N ASP A 102 22.80 -4.39 19.98
CA ASP A 102 23.83 -5.25 20.58
C ASP A 102 24.03 -6.49 19.71
N HIS A 103 22.92 -7.07 19.23
CA HIS A 103 22.91 -8.25 18.38
C HIS A 103 21.73 -8.24 17.40
N PHE A 104 21.80 -9.10 16.40
CA PHE A 104 20.77 -9.31 15.39
C PHE A 104 20.17 -10.71 15.52
N ILE A 105 18.86 -10.86 15.32
CA ILE A 105 18.14 -12.14 15.35
C ILE A 105 17.23 -12.26 14.13
N GLY A 106 17.16 -13.46 13.56
CA GLY A 106 16.33 -13.77 12.39
C GLY A 106 17.13 -13.65 11.10
N GLU A 107 16.52 -13.09 10.05
CA GLU A 107 17.07 -13.05 8.68
C GLU A 107 18.10 -11.93 8.47
N PHE A 108 19.03 -11.75 9.42
CA PHE A 108 20.17 -10.85 9.28
C PHE A 108 21.46 -11.62 9.00
N PRO A 109 22.46 -10.99 8.36
CA PRO A 109 23.82 -11.51 8.33
C PRO A 109 24.38 -11.66 9.76
N ASN A 110 25.00 -12.80 10.07
CA ASN A 110 25.56 -13.12 11.39
C ASN A 110 24.56 -13.03 12.55
N ALA A 111 23.28 -13.29 12.30
CA ALA A 111 22.27 -13.33 13.34
C ALA A 111 22.57 -14.41 14.39
N VAL A 112 22.19 -14.13 15.64
CA VAL A 112 22.14 -15.12 16.71
C VAL A 112 21.18 -16.23 16.30
N THR A 113 21.64 -17.47 16.37
CA THR A 113 20.86 -18.66 16.05
C THR A 113 20.91 -19.65 17.21
N PRO A 114 19.84 -20.43 17.45
CA PRO A 114 19.87 -21.46 18.47
C PRO A 114 20.92 -22.52 18.12
N SER A 115 21.86 -22.76 19.04
CA SER A 115 22.88 -23.80 18.88
C SER A 115 22.26 -25.20 19.00
N ASP A 116 22.95 -26.21 18.46
CA ASP A 116 22.51 -27.61 18.58
C ASP A 116 22.36 -28.06 20.04
N ASP A 117 23.21 -27.56 20.94
CA ASP A 117 23.15 -27.84 22.38
C ASP A 117 21.88 -27.29 23.04
N CYS A 118 21.32 -26.20 22.50
CA CYS A 118 20.09 -25.60 23.02
C CYS A 118 18.82 -26.29 22.51
N LYS A 119 18.90 -27.19 21.51
CA LYS A 119 17.73 -27.86 20.91
C LYS A 119 17.06 -28.87 21.85
N HIS A 120 17.79 -29.38 22.85
CA HIS A 120 17.32 -30.44 23.76
C HIS A 120 16.90 -29.94 25.15
N ILE A 121 16.69 -28.63 25.31
CA ILE A 121 16.32 -28.06 26.61
C ILE A 121 14.85 -28.35 26.91
N ASN A 122 14.62 -28.93 28.09
CA ASN A 122 13.28 -29.15 28.59
C ASN A 122 12.69 -27.82 29.10
N ALA A 123 11.61 -27.36 28.48
CA ALA A 123 10.90 -26.14 28.86
C ALA A 123 10.35 -26.19 30.30
N ASP A 124 10.08 -27.39 30.84
CA ASP A 124 9.62 -27.58 32.22
C ASP A 124 10.66 -27.17 33.27
N ASN A 125 11.93 -27.07 32.88
CA ASN A 125 13.01 -26.66 33.78
C ASN A 125 13.17 -25.12 33.87
N ILE A 126 12.43 -24.35 33.07
CA ILE A 126 12.47 -22.89 33.08
C ILE A 126 11.34 -22.36 33.96
N ILE A 127 11.69 -21.49 34.90
CA ILE A 127 10.70 -20.78 35.73
C ILE A 127 10.27 -19.52 34.99
N TRP A 128 9.15 -19.61 34.27
CA TRP A 128 8.56 -18.48 33.58
C TRP A 128 7.98 -17.45 34.56
N GLN A 129 8.16 -16.17 34.25
CA GLN A 129 7.70 -15.07 35.10
C GLN A 129 6.74 -14.16 34.34
N ALA A 130 5.84 -13.52 35.09
CA ALA A 130 5.06 -12.44 34.53
C ALA A 130 5.98 -11.25 34.21
N ILE A 131 5.86 -10.69 33.01
CA ILE A 131 6.68 -9.57 32.58
C ILE A 131 6.26 -8.32 33.38
N PRO A 132 7.19 -7.61 34.05
CA PRO A 132 6.88 -6.40 34.80
C PRO A 132 6.17 -5.34 33.93
N PRO A 133 5.08 -4.70 34.39
CA PRO A 133 4.28 -3.77 33.58
C PRO A 133 5.07 -2.63 32.93
N LYS A 134 6.11 -2.13 33.61
CA LYS A 134 6.93 -1.01 33.14
C LYS A 134 8.13 -1.45 32.27
N GLN A 135 8.32 -2.75 32.05
CA GLN A 135 9.39 -3.23 31.19
C GLN A 135 9.11 -2.81 29.76
N VAL A 136 10.04 -2.07 29.16
CA VAL A 136 10.04 -1.82 27.71
C VAL A 136 10.40 -3.14 27.04
N VAL A 137 9.48 -3.66 26.23
CA VAL A 137 9.62 -4.98 25.58
C VAL A 137 9.84 -4.85 24.09
N LEU A 138 9.38 -3.75 23.50
CA LEU A 138 9.38 -3.53 22.06
C LEU A 138 9.88 -2.14 21.75
N GLU A 139 10.67 -2.02 20.68
CA GLU A 139 10.90 -0.76 20.00
C GLU A 139 10.53 -0.91 18.52
N ILE A 140 9.66 -0.03 18.03
CA ILE A 140 9.26 -0.02 16.63
C ILE A 140 9.91 1.17 15.94
N TYR A 141 10.59 0.93 14.83
CA TYR A 141 11.27 1.96 14.07
C TYR A 141 10.36 2.49 12.96
N THR A 142 9.99 3.77 13.04
CA THR A 142 9.17 4.43 12.01
C THR A 142 10.04 5.28 11.10
N SER A 143 9.74 5.30 9.79
CA SER A 143 10.36 6.24 8.84
C SER A 143 9.88 7.67 9.18
N GLY A 144 10.65 8.40 10.00
CA GLY A 144 10.29 9.76 10.40
C GLY A 144 10.14 10.69 9.20
N SER A 145 9.28 11.72 9.32
CA SER A 145 9.13 12.77 8.29
C SER A 145 10.41 13.58 8.04
N THR A 146 11.39 13.49 8.95
CA THR A 146 12.71 14.13 8.90
C THR A 146 13.81 13.26 8.26
N GLY A 147 13.49 12.03 7.85
CA GLY A 147 14.40 11.13 7.12
C GLY A 147 15.17 10.12 7.97
N ALA A 148 15.39 10.38 9.27
CA ALA A 148 15.98 9.41 10.19
C ALA A 148 14.89 8.60 10.92
N PRO A 149 14.98 7.26 10.99
CA PRO A 149 14.05 6.45 11.75
C PRO A 149 14.00 6.81 13.24
N LYS A 150 12.79 6.94 13.82
CA LYS A 150 12.60 7.12 15.25
C LYS A 150 12.22 5.80 15.91
N ALA A 151 12.90 5.46 17.01
CA ALA A 151 12.53 4.32 17.85
C ALA A 151 11.38 4.71 18.77
N ILE A 152 10.27 3.96 18.69
CA ILE A 152 9.12 4.09 19.58
C ILE A 152 9.12 2.92 20.55
N GLY A 153 9.47 3.18 21.81
CA GLY A 153 9.44 2.18 22.88
C GLY A 153 8.01 1.90 23.33
N LYS A 154 7.70 0.63 23.59
CA LYS A 154 6.43 0.18 24.17
C LYS A 154 6.70 -0.71 25.38
N THR A 155 6.05 -0.39 26.49
CA THR A 155 6.03 -1.27 27.66
C THR A 155 5.06 -2.44 27.45
N ILE A 156 5.22 -3.52 28.20
CA ILE A 156 4.26 -4.64 28.11
C ILE A 156 2.85 -4.21 28.55
N ALA A 157 2.74 -3.27 29.50
CA ALA A 157 1.46 -2.73 29.92
C ALA A 157 0.78 -1.91 28.81
N ASP A 158 1.55 -1.12 28.05
CA ASP A 158 1.02 -0.37 26.91
C ASP A 158 0.36 -1.32 25.89
N ILE A 159 1.03 -2.44 25.59
CA ILE A 159 0.53 -3.44 24.64
C ILE A 159 -0.67 -4.20 25.21
N ASP A 160 -0.61 -4.68 26.45
CA ASP A 160 -1.71 -5.45 27.06
C ASP A 160 -2.98 -4.60 27.22
N GLU A 161 -2.86 -3.31 27.58
CA GLU A 161 -4.00 -2.41 27.69
C GLU A 161 -4.64 -2.14 26.31
N GLU A 162 -3.83 -1.97 25.26
CA GLU A 162 -4.32 -1.86 23.88
C GLU A 162 -5.09 -3.11 23.47
N LEU A 163 -4.50 -4.28 23.64
CA LEU A 163 -5.13 -5.56 23.27
C LEU A 163 -6.43 -5.82 24.05
N HIS A 164 -6.48 -5.44 25.33
CA HIS A 164 -7.68 -5.55 26.14
C HIS A 164 -8.79 -4.60 25.67
N CYS A 165 -8.44 -3.37 25.31
CA CYS A 165 -9.39 -2.42 24.72
C CYS A 165 -9.95 -2.94 23.39
N LEU A 166 -9.07 -3.41 22.49
CA LEU A 166 -9.45 -3.97 21.19
C LEU A 166 -10.32 -5.22 21.31
N LYS A 167 -10.07 -6.08 22.31
CA LYS A 167 -10.91 -7.24 22.61
C LYS A 167 -12.35 -6.84 22.99
N LYS A 168 -12.51 -5.77 23.77
CA LYS A 168 -13.84 -5.27 24.16
C LYS A 168 -14.57 -4.66 22.96
N GLN A 169 -13.85 -3.92 22.11
CA GLN A 169 -14.42 -3.29 20.92
C GLN A 169 -14.85 -4.31 19.88
N TRP A 170 -13.99 -5.29 19.59
CA TRP A 170 -14.24 -6.36 18.64
C TRP A 170 -14.02 -7.70 19.32
N VAL A 171 -15.11 -8.33 19.76
CA VAL A 171 -15.05 -9.60 20.50
C VAL A 171 -14.53 -10.71 19.59
N PRO A 172 -13.37 -11.32 19.91
CA PRO A 172 -12.81 -12.40 19.11
C PRO A 172 -13.62 -13.70 19.26
N ARG A 173 -13.72 -14.48 18.18
CA ARG A 173 -14.34 -15.81 18.17
C ARG A 173 -13.25 -16.87 18.11
N ALA A 174 -13.15 -17.74 19.12
CA ALA A 174 -11.99 -18.61 19.33
C ALA A 174 -11.72 -19.63 18.21
N ASP A 175 -12.75 -20.09 17.51
CA ASP A 175 -12.67 -21.03 16.39
C ASP A 175 -12.34 -20.35 15.04
N SER A 176 -12.20 -19.02 15.02
CA SER A 176 -11.87 -18.30 13.79
C SER A 176 -10.37 -18.27 13.52
N VAL A 177 -10.03 -18.31 12.23
CA VAL A 177 -8.67 -18.20 11.72
C VAL A 177 -8.40 -16.76 11.28
N VAL A 178 -7.31 -16.17 11.75
CA VAL A 178 -6.89 -14.82 11.35
C VAL A 178 -5.88 -14.90 10.21
N LEU A 179 -6.28 -14.36 9.07
CA LEU A 179 -5.50 -14.28 7.83
C LEU A 179 -5.06 -12.83 7.61
N SER A 180 -3.87 -12.62 7.03
CA SER A 180 -3.37 -11.28 6.80
C SER A 180 -2.68 -11.09 5.46
N THR A 181 -2.83 -9.87 4.94
CA THR A 181 -2.08 -9.34 3.79
C THR A 181 -1.10 -8.25 4.24
N VAL A 182 -0.92 -8.06 5.55
CA VAL A 182 -0.05 -7.06 6.16
C VAL A 182 0.96 -7.74 7.08
N SER A 183 2.24 -7.47 6.88
CA SER A 183 3.32 -8.02 7.69
C SER A 183 3.22 -7.61 9.17
N HIS A 184 3.56 -8.53 10.08
CA HIS A 184 3.72 -8.26 11.52
C HIS A 184 4.91 -7.37 11.85
N GLN A 185 5.76 -7.04 10.87
CA GLN A 185 6.84 -6.06 11.02
C GLN A 185 6.32 -4.60 11.12
N HIS A 186 5.02 -4.38 10.92
CA HIS A 186 4.32 -3.13 11.21
C HIS A 186 3.50 -3.26 12.48
N LEU A 187 3.44 -2.20 13.30
CA LEU A 187 2.61 -2.21 14.51
C LEU A 187 1.17 -2.67 14.23
N TYR A 188 0.56 -2.23 13.12
CA TYR A 188 -0.78 -2.66 12.76
C TYR A 188 -0.90 -4.18 12.55
N GLY A 189 -0.01 -4.79 11.75
CA GLY A 189 0.03 -6.23 11.56
C GLY A 189 0.39 -6.96 12.85
N LEU A 190 1.38 -6.44 13.59
CA LEU A 190 1.81 -7.00 14.87
C LEU A 190 0.64 -7.09 15.86
N THR A 191 -0.13 -6.02 15.98
CA THR A 191 -1.28 -5.95 16.88
C THR A 191 -2.43 -6.82 16.39
N PHE A 192 -2.88 -6.69 15.13
CA PHE A 192 -4.12 -7.32 14.66
C PHE A 192 -3.95 -8.75 14.12
N TRP A 193 -2.80 -9.08 13.53
CA TRP A 193 -2.53 -10.41 12.96
C TRP A 193 -1.80 -11.35 13.94
N LEU A 194 -0.95 -10.81 14.83
CA LEU A 194 -0.14 -11.64 15.73
C LEU A 194 -0.61 -11.58 17.20
N PHE A 195 -0.46 -10.44 17.88
CA PHE A 195 -0.66 -10.36 19.32
C PHE A 195 -2.13 -10.51 19.75
N ARG A 196 -3.06 -9.81 19.09
CA ARG A 196 -4.49 -9.90 19.41
C ARG A 196 -5.03 -11.33 19.29
N PRO A 197 -4.88 -12.03 18.15
CA PRO A 197 -5.36 -13.41 18.04
C PRO A 197 -4.64 -14.35 19.00
N PHE A 198 -3.34 -14.17 19.21
CA PHE A 198 -2.58 -14.94 20.19
C PHE A 198 -3.20 -14.81 21.59
N CYS A 199 -3.35 -13.60 22.14
CA CYS A 199 -3.96 -13.43 23.47
C CYS A 199 -5.41 -13.92 23.55
N ALA A 200 -6.18 -13.72 22.48
CA ALA A 200 -7.57 -14.11 22.39
C ALA A 200 -7.81 -15.63 22.22
N GLY A 201 -6.78 -16.39 21.83
CA GLY A 201 -6.92 -17.81 21.52
C GLY A 201 -7.62 -18.08 20.20
N GLN A 202 -7.55 -17.13 19.26
CA GLN A 202 -7.87 -17.38 17.85
C GLN A 202 -6.69 -18.11 17.18
N ILE A 203 -6.95 -18.77 16.06
CA ILE A 203 -5.91 -19.47 15.31
C ILE A 203 -5.25 -18.47 14.34
N ILE A 204 -3.91 -18.42 14.34
CA ILE A 204 -3.14 -17.59 13.40
C ILE A 204 -2.84 -18.40 12.15
N TYR A 205 -3.18 -17.89 10.96
CA TYR A 205 -2.66 -18.45 9.73
C TYR A 205 -1.23 -17.92 9.52
N ALA A 206 -0.23 -18.77 9.72
CA ALA A 206 1.18 -18.42 9.77
C ALA A 206 1.83 -18.29 8.37
N SER A 207 1.10 -17.69 7.42
CA SER A 207 1.63 -17.36 6.10
C SER A 207 0.96 -16.08 5.61
N LEU A 208 1.76 -15.12 5.14
CA LEU A 208 1.26 -13.87 4.60
C LEU A 208 0.63 -14.11 3.23
N CYS A 209 -0.61 -13.65 3.02
CA CYS A 209 -1.27 -13.70 1.72
C CYS A 209 -0.87 -12.44 0.92
N GLU A 210 -0.03 -12.58 -0.10
CA GLU A 210 0.39 -11.44 -0.93
C GLU A 210 -0.67 -11.07 -1.96
N TYR A 211 -1.46 -12.05 -2.39
CA TYR A 211 -2.49 -11.89 -3.41
C TYR A 211 -3.88 -12.22 -2.88
N THR A 212 -4.86 -11.70 -3.59
CA THR A 212 -6.27 -11.86 -3.27
C THR A 212 -6.73 -13.32 -3.43
N GLU A 213 -6.21 -14.02 -4.42
CA GLU A 213 -6.46 -15.43 -4.68
C GLU A 213 -5.95 -16.32 -3.54
N GLU A 214 -4.78 -16.00 -2.98
CA GLU A 214 -4.20 -16.72 -1.84
C GLU A 214 -5.05 -16.53 -0.59
N LEU A 215 -5.52 -15.31 -0.34
CA LEU A 215 -6.39 -15.00 0.79
C LEU A 215 -7.69 -15.81 0.73
N LEU A 216 -8.33 -15.88 -0.44
CA LEU A 216 -9.55 -16.67 -0.65
C LEU A 216 -9.27 -18.18 -0.50
N LEU A 217 -8.17 -18.67 -1.10
CA LEU A 217 -7.81 -20.09 -1.03
C LEU A 217 -7.57 -20.52 0.42
N ALA A 218 -6.78 -19.76 1.18
CA ALA A 218 -6.53 -20.02 2.58
C ALA A 218 -7.80 -19.95 3.44
N ALA A 219 -8.74 -19.06 3.09
CA ALA A 219 -9.99 -18.92 3.83
C ALA A 219 -10.98 -20.08 3.62
N LYS A 220 -10.94 -20.78 2.48
CA LYS A 220 -11.89 -21.85 2.13
C LYS A 220 -11.79 -23.09 3.01
N ASP A 221 -10.62 -23.34 3.60
CA ASP A 221 -10.38 -24.52 4.43
C ASP A 221 -10.87 -24.36 5.88
N HIS A 222 -11.57 -23.25 6.20
CA HIS A 222 -11.88 -22.84 7.56
C HIS A 222 -13.33 -22.36 7.74
N ASP A 223 -13.97 -22.78 8.83
CA ASP A 223 -15.39 -22.49 9.13
C ASP A 223 -15.67 -21.00 9.38
N ALA A 224 -14.67 -20.25 9.86
CA ALA A 224 -14.79 -18.83 10.12
C ALA A 224 -13.44 -18.14 10.02
N VAL A 225 -13.39 -16.99 9.37
CA VAL A 225 -12.14 -16.24 9.16
C VAL A 225 -12.25 -14.77 9.54
N VAL A 226 -11.12 -14.17 9.87
CA VAL A 226 -10.96 -12.72 10.07
C VAL A 226 -9.83 -12.25 9.16
N PHE A 227 -10.05 -11.15 8.45
CA PHE A 227 -9.04 -10.59 7.56
C PHE A 227 -8.40 -9.35 8.18
N VAL A 228 -7.07 -9.31 8.16
CA VAL A 228 -6.26 -8.14 8.52
C VAL A 228 -5.58 -7.65 7.24
N SER A 229 -6.08 -6.55 6.67
CA SER A 229 -5.72 -6.13 5.31
C SER A 229 -5.36 -4.66 5.22
N SER A 230 -4.74 -4.27 4.11
CA SER A 230 -4.41 -2.86 3.82
C SER A 230 -5.41 -2.25 2.82
N PRO A 231 -5.59 -0.92 2.84
CA PRO A 231 -6.40 -0.24 1.83
C PRO A 231 -5.95 -0.54 0.41
N SER A 232 -4.64 -0.67 0.18
CA SER A 232 -4.10 -1.03 -1.13
C SER A 232 -4.52 -2.43 -1.60
N HIS A 233 -4.58 -3.39 -0.68
CA HIS A 233 -5.02 -4.74 -1.04
C HIS A 233 -6.54 -4.75 -1.26
N ILE A 234 -7.31 -4.09 -0.38
CA ILE A 234 -8.78 -3.98 -0.50
C ILE A 234 -9.19 -3.29 -1.81
N SER A 235 -8.52 -2.20 -2.19
CA SER A 235 -8.84 -1.46 -3.44
C SER A 235 -8.57 -2.26 -4.71
N ARG A 236 -7.81 -3.37 -4.60
CA ARG A 236 -7.41 -4.26 -5.71
C ARG A 236 -8.08 -5.63 -5.60
N ILE A 237 -9.08 -5.77 -4.72
CA ILE A 237 -9.78 -7.03 -4.52
C ILE A 237 -10.37 -7.52 -5.85
N ASN A 238 -10.16 -8.80 -6.15
CA ASN A 238 -10.66 -9.45 -7.34
C ASN A 238 -12.18 -9.73 -7.21
N ASN A 239 -12.98 -8.91 -7.90
CA ASN A 239 -14.44 -8.99 -7.90
C ASN A 239 -15.02 -10.19 -8.67
N VAL A 240 -14.19 -10.92 -9.42
CA VAL A 240 -14.61 -12.08 -10.22
C VAL A 240 -14.61 -13.38 -9.39
N LEU A 241 -13.82 -13.42 -8.32
CA LEU A 241 -13.77 -14.57 -7.43
C LEU A 241 -15.03 -14.69 -6.58
N ASP A 242 -15.43 -15.92 -6.28
CA ASP A 242 -16.61 -16.19 -5.46
C ASP A 242 -16.29 -16.14 -3.95
N TRP A 243 -16.34 -14.92 -3.41
CA TRP A 243 -16.17 -14.64 -1.97
C TRP A 243 -17.33 -15.13 -1.09
N SER A 244 -18.47 -15.48 -1.68
CA SER A 244 -19.60 -16.01 -0.91
C SER A 244 -19.34 -17.41 -0.34
N THR A 245 -18.28 -18.08 -0.82
CA THR A 245 -17.86 -19.41 -0.37
C THR A 245 -17.17 -19.43 1.00
N ILE A 246 -16.86 -18.27 1.58
CA ILE A 246 -16.19 -18.15 2.87
C ILE A 246 -17.09 -17.48 3.91
N ASN A 247 -16.87 -17.80 5.18
CA ASN A 247 -17.53 -17.15 6.30
C ASN A 247 -16.57 -16.14 6.94
N CYS A 248 -16.54 -14.92 6.41
CA CYS A 248 -15.76 -13.84 6.99
C CYS A 248 -16.53 -13.18 8.14
N LEU A 249 -15.91 -13.05 9.31
CA LEU A 249 -16.53 -12.43 10.48
C LEU A 249 -16.26 -10.92 10.52
N ASN A 250 -15.03 -10.51 10.20
CA ASN A 250 -14.57 -9.14 10.25
C ASN A 250 -13.42 -8.92 9.26
N VAL A 251 -13.37 -7.74 8.67
CA VAL A 251 -12.20 -7.24 7.93
C VAL A 251 -11.69 -6.00 8.65
N PHE A 252 -10.41 -5.99 9.02
CA PHE A 252 -9.73 -4.81 9.55
C PHE A 252 -8.90 -4.16 8.44
N SER A 253 -8.92 -2.83 8.39
CA SER A 253 -8.15 -2.02 7.44
C SER A 253 -7.49 -0.85 8.17
N ALA A 254 -6.19 -0.64 7.97
CA ALA A 254 -5.46 0.46 8.60
C ALA A 254 -4.25 0.91 7.76
N ALA A 255 -3.38 1.73 8.35
CA ALA A 255 -2.13 2.25 7.78
C ALA A 255 -2.25 3.26 6.62
N ALA A 256 -3.41 3.39 5.98
CA ALA A 256 -3.74 4.45 5.04
C ALA A 256 -5.26 4.71 5.00
N PRO A 257 -5.73 5.83 4.42
CA PRO A 257 -7.15 6.03 4.15
C PRO A 257 -7.69 5.01 3.14
N LEU A 258 -8.82 4.38 3.43
CA LEU A 258 -9.56 3.53 2.49
C LEU A 258 -10.65 4.33 1.79
N LYS A 259 -10.79 4.17 0.47
CA LYS A 259 -11.89 4.79 -0.29
C LYS A 259 -13.20 4.16 0.16
N LYS A 260 -14.23 5.00 0.35
CA LYS A 260 -15.57 4.56 0.73
C LYS A 260 -16.13 3.48 -0.21
N SER A 261 -15.94 3.66 -1.52
CA SER A 261 -16.37 2.68 -2.53
C SER A 261 -15.76 1.29 -2.31
N ASP A 262 -14.47 1.25 -1.95
CA ASP A 262 -13.71 0.02 -1.82
C ASP A 262 -14.09 -0.70 -0.51
N ALA A 263 -14.32 0.05 0.56
CA ALA A 263 -14.84 -0.49 1.83
C ALA A 263 -16.24 -1.12 1.67
N ILE A 264 -17.14 -0.43 0.95
CA ILE A 264 -18.49 -0.93 0.66
C ILE A 264 -18.41 -2.17 -0.23
N ASN A 265 -17.61 -2.12 -1.30
CA ASN A 265 -17.42 -3.26 -2.20
C ASN A 265 -16.92 -4.50 -1.43
N MET A 266 -15.89 -4.34 -0.59
CA MET A 266 -15.39 -5.43 0.25
C MET A 266 -16.46 -5.96 1.21
N THR A 267 -17.18 -5.07 1.90
CA THR A 267 -18.29 -5.46 2.79
C THR A 267 -19.32 -6.31 2.06
N THR A 268 -19.68 -5.94 0.83
CA THR A 268 -20.63 -6.69 -0.01
C THR A 268 -20.07 -8.03 -0.46
N LEU A 269 -18.81 -8.08 -0.91
CA LEU A 269 -18.18 -9.31 -1.41
C LEU A 269 -18.08 -10.39 -0.34
N VAL A 270 -17.56 -10.05 0.84
CA VAL A 270 -17.33 -11.03 1.92
C VAL A 270 -18.48 -11.14 2.92
N ASN A 271 -19.54 -10.33 2.74
CA ASN A 271 -20.69 -10.25 3.64
C ASN A 271 -20.31 -10.06 5.12
N ALA A 272 -19.34 -9.17 5.37
CA ALA A 272 -18.79 -8.94 6.70
C ALA A 272 -18.43 -7.45 6.91
N PRO A 273 -18.49 -6.93 8.14
CA PRO A 273 -18.12 -5.55 8.41
C PRO A 273 -16.63 -5.29 8.11
N VAL A 274 -16.38 -4.16 7.42
CA VAL A 274 -15.04 -3.60 7.24
C VAL A 274 -14.82 -2.48 8.25
N TRP A 275 -13.93 -2.73 9.20
CA TRP A 275 -13.52 -1.78 10.22
C TRP A 275 -12.26 -1.05 9.77
N GLU A 276 -12.38 0.24 9.49
CA GLU A 276 -11.23 1.11 9.31
C GLU A 276 -10.69 1.53 10.68
N VAL A 277 -9.38 1.47 10.84
CA VAL A 277 -8.67 1.75 12.10
C VAL A 277 -7.68 2.88 11.88
N TYR A 278 -7.75 3.90 12.73
CA TYR A 278 -6.86 5.06 12.74
C TYR A 278 -5.99 5.03 13.99
N GLY A 279 -4.69 5.27 13.81
CA GLY A 279 -3.70 5.26 14.87
C GLY A 279 -2.30 5.50 14.34
N SER A 280 -1.33 5.49 15.24
CA SER A 280 0.10 5.67 14.93
C SER A 280 0.95 4.72 15.77
N SER A 281 2.27 4.67 15.51
CA SER A 281 3.15 3.85 16.34
C SER A 281 3.29 4.42 17.74
N GLU A 282 3.25 5.75 17.85
CA GLU A 282 3.34 6.54 19.07
C GLU A 282 2.11 6.35 19.97
N THR A 283 0.91 6.42 19.38
CA THR A 283 -0.35 6.45 20.14
C THR A 283 -1.01 5.09 20.33
N GLY A 284 -0.61 4.08 19.54
CA GLY A 284 -1.45 2.91 19.31
C GLY A 284 -2.72 3.28 18.53
N VAL A 285 -3.73 2.41 18.56
CA VAL A 285 -5.03 2.65 17.94
C VAL A 285 -5.76 3.80 18.67
N ILE A 286 -6.23 4.77 17.90
CA ILE A 286 -6.96 5.94 18.40
C ILE A 286 -8.46 5.76 18.20
N ALA A 287 -8.86 5.45 16.96
CA ALA A 287 -10.24 5.52 16.53
C ALA A 287 -10.57 4.47 15.46
N TRP A 288 -11.85 4.26 15.24
CA TRP A 288 -12.37 3.37 14.23
C TRP A 288 -13.59 3.99 13.52
N ARG A 289 -13.90 3.47 12.34
CA ARG A 289 -15.16 3.74 11.65
C ARG A 289 -15.58 2.56 10.78
N GLN A 290 -16.83 2.59 10.36
CA GLN A 290 -17.38 1.72 9.34
C GLN A 290 -18.09 2.58 8.30
N GLN A 291 -17.83 2.32 7.02
CA GLN A 291 -18.51 3.02 5.94
C GLN A 291 -19.91 2.44 5.73
N ASP A 292 -20.88 3.32 5.44
CA ASP A 292 -22.23 2.92 5.08
C ASP A 292 -22.71 3.62 3.80
N LEU A 293 -23.80 3.15 3.21
CA LEU A 293 -24.42 3.73 2.01
C LEU A 293 -25.38 4.89 2.31
N SER A 294 -25.54 5.30 3.56
CA SER A 294 -26.57 6.28 3.96
C SER A 294 -26.25 7.71 3.49
N THR A 295 -24.98 8.03 3.26
CA THR A 295 -24.52 9.36 2.84
C THR A 295 -23.52 9.27 1.67
N ASN A 296 -23.31 10.37 0.94
CA ASN A 296 -22.23 10.45 -0.07
C ASN A 296 -20.86 10.79 0.54
N SER A 297 -20.81 11.22 1.80
CA SER A 297 -19.59 11.53 2.54
C SER A 297 -19.01 10.29 3.23
N ASN A 298 -17.74 10.36 3.64
CA ASN A 298 -17.16 9.35 4.53
C ASN A 298 -17.90 9.34 5.88
N ALA A 299 -17.98 8.16 6.50
CA ALA A 299 -18.39 8.06 7.89
C ALA A 299 -17.38 8.74 8.82
N ALA A 300 -17.88 9.35 9.88
CA ALA A 300 -17.07 9.98 10.91
C ALA A 300 -16.35 8.93 11.77
N TRP A 301 -15.17 9.29 12.27
CA TRP A 301 -14.37 8.47 13.18
C TRP A 301 -14.91 8.54 14.60
N SER A 302 -14.87 7.40 15.29
CA SER A 302 -15.21 7.27 16.71
C SER A 302 -13.98 6.82 17.49
N CYS A 303 -13.61 7.53 18.54
CA CYS A 303 -12.49 7.14 19.40
C CYS A 303 -12.74 5.79 20.07
N LEU A 304 -11.68 5.05 20.36
CA LEU A 304 -11.76 3.93 21.30
C LEU A 304 -12.17 4.43 22.69
N PRO A 305 -12.88 3.64 23.51
CA PRO A 305 -13.49 4.10 24.76
C PRO A 305 -12.55 4.80 25.76
N SER A 306 -11.27 4.45 25.76
CA SER A 306 -10.27 5.01 26.68
C SER A 306 -9.35 6.06 26.04
N VAL A 307 -9.58 6.42 24.77
CA VAL A 307 -8.77 7.39 24.03
C VAL A 307 -9.54 8.70 23.92
N THR A 308 -8.87 9.79 24.25
CA THR A 308 -9.44 11.14 24.13
C THR A 308 -8.58 12.02 23.25
N ILE A 309 -9.23 12.94 22.54
CA ILE A 309 -8.60 13.92 21.68
C ILE A 309 -9.02 15.30 22.15
N VAL A 310 -8.05 16.16 22.43
CA VAL A 310 -8.28 17.55 22.85
C VAL A 310 -7.52 18.49 21.93
N GLN A 311 -8.08 19.67 21.68
CA GLN A 311 -7.36 20.72 20.96
C GLN A 311 -6.55 21.52 21.97
N ASN A 312 -5.26 21.73 21.68
CA ASN A 312 -4.39 22.56 22.51
C ASN A 312 -4.44 24.04 22.12
N ASP A 313 -3.79 24.89 22.92
CA ASP A 313 -3.77 26.35 22.74
C ASP A 313 -3.19 26.80 21.39
N GLU A 314 -2.35 25.97 20.76
CA GLU A 314 -1.73 26.22 19.44
C GLU A 314 -2.55 25.67 18.26
N GLN A 315 -3.83 25.36 18.48
CA GLN A 315 -4.74 24.76 17.49
C GLN A 315 -4.24 23.40 16.96
N SER A 316 -3.45 22.68 17.76
CA SER A 316 -3.00 21.31 17.46
C SER A 316 -3.88 20.30 18.18
N TRP A 317 -3.97 19.08 17.65
CA TRP A 317 -4.74 18.01 18.26
C TRP A 317 -3.82 17.13 19.12
N GLU A 318 -4.11 17.04 20.41
CA GLU A 318 -3.42 16.18 21.37
C GLU A 318 -4.25 14.93 21.67
N VAL A 319 -3.59 13.78 21.62
CA VAL A 319 -4.19 12.48 21.94
C VAL A 319 -3.66 12.03 23.29
N ASN A 320 -4.60 11.74 24.19
CA ASN A 320 -4.33 11.00 25.41
C ASN A 320 -4.77 9.55 25.18
N SER A 321 -3.78 8.66 25.10
CA SER A 321 -3.96 7.24 24.85
C SER A 321 -3.28 6.44 25.98
N PRO A 322 -3.98 5.49 26.61
CA PRO A 322 -3.38 4.63 27.64
C PRO A 322 -2.45 3.56 27.04
N PHE A 323 -2.33 3.50 25.72
CA PHE A 323 -1.51 2.53 24.97
C PHE A 323 -0.09 3.06 24.71
N SER A 324 0.28 4.14 25.41
CA SER A 324 1.58 4.78 25.28
C SER A 324 2.00 5.31 26.64
N SER A 325 3.26 5.10 26.97
CA SER A 325 3.88 5.60 28.19
C SER A 325 4.02 7.13 28.17
N ASP A 326 3.99 7.74 26.97
CA ASP A 326 3.88 9.18 26.77
C ASP A 326 2.39 9.59 26.79
N LEU A 327 1.94 10.13 27.92
CA LEU A 327 0.53 10.48 28.19
C LEU A 327 -0.10 11.48 27.19
N VAL A 328 0.71 12.27 26.47
CA VAL A 328 0.22 13.28 25.53
C VAL A 328 1.05 13.24 24.25
N ASN A 329 0.39 12.93 23.14
CA ASN A 329 0.99 12.92 21.81
C ASN A 329 0.30 13.94 20.91
N VAL A 330 1.06 14.89 20.35
CA VAL A 330 0.53 15.85 19.38
C VAL A 330 0.41 15.18 18.01
N LEU A 331 -0.81 15.12 17.47
CA LEU A 331 -1.07 14.65 16.12
C LEU A 331 -0.49 15.61 15.09
N SER A 332 0.10 15.03 14.06
CA SER A 332 0.43 15.77 12.84
C SER A 332 -0.76 15.88 11.88
N ASP A 333 -1.89 15.27 12.20
CA ASP A 333 -3.11 15.25 11.40
C ASP A 333 -4.09 16.34 11.85
N GLU A 334 -4.75 16.96 10.87
CA GLU A 334 -5.79 17.97 11.09
C GLU A 334 -7.14 17.27 11.22
N LEU A 335 -7.92 17.63 12.24
CA LEU A 335 -9.23 17.04 12.52
C LEU A 335 -10.33 18.09 12.44
N TYR A 336 -11.52 17.66 12.04
CA TYR A 336 -12.75 18.39 12.28
C TYR A 336 -13.58 17.62 13.31
N MET A 337 -13.66 18.12 14.54
CA MET A 337 -14.43 17.51 15.62
C MET A 337 -15.91 17.91 15.54
N TYR A 338 -16.79 16.94 15.74
CA TYR A 338 -18.23 17.12 15.88
C TYR A 338 -18.63 17.20 17.36
N ASP A 339 -19.76 17.84 17.65
CA ASP A 339 -20.27 18.01 19.02
C ASP A 339 -20.55 16.67 19.75
N ASN A 340 -20.78 15.60 18.99
CA ASN A 340 -21.00 14.26 19.52
C ASN A 340 -19.70 13.49 19.85
N GLY A 341 -18.53 14.13 19.71
CA GLY A 341 -17.22 13.55 19.98
C GLY A 341 -16.63 12.73 18.82
N GLN A 342 -17.34 12.60 17.71
CA GLN A 342 -16.79 12.01 16.48
C GLN A 342 -15.96 13.04 15.70
N PHE A 343 -15.21 12.60 14.69
CA PHE A 343 -14.40 13.53 13.89
C PHE A 343 -14.15 13.09 12.44
N ASP A 344 -13.79 14.04 11.59
CA ASP A 344 -13.24 13.79 10.26
C ASP A 344 -11.73 14.05 10.22
N LEU A 345 -10.99 13.18 9.54
CA LEU A 345 -9.59 13.42 9.17
C LEU A 345 -9.51 14.37 7.97
N ARG A 346 -8.88 15.53 8.13
CA ARG A 346 -8.63 16.54 7.08
C ARG A 346 -7.23 16.44 6.45
N GLY A 347 -6.45 15.43 6.85
CA GLY A 347 -5.11 15.12 6.35
C GLY A 347 -4.00 15.76 7.20
N ARG A 348 -2.74 15.54 6.83
CA ARG A 348 -1.61 16.02 7.64
C ARG A 348 -1.33 17.52 7.54
N ARG A 349 -0.96 18.13 8.67
CA ARG A 349 -0.51 19.52 8.85
C ARG A 349 0.88 19.77 8.25
N ASP A 350 1.74 18.74 8.19
CA ASP A 350 3.12 18.79 7.69
C ASP A 350 3.24 18.73 6.15
N GLN A 351 2.19 18.33 5.43
CA GLN A 351 2.13 18.40 3.95
C GLN A 351 1.89 19.82 3.40
N ILE A 352 1.99 20.84 4.28
CA ILE A 352 2.07 22.24 3.87
C ILE A 352 3.53 22.59 3.63
N VAL A 353 3.92 22.56 2.37
CA VAL A 353 5.29 22.86 1.93
C VAL A 353 5.42 24.35 1.64
N LYS A 354 6.57 24.95 1.99
CA LYS A 354 6.90 26.33 1.61
C LYS A 354 7.54 26.34 0.23
N ILE A 355 6.87 26.95 -0.75
CA ILE A 355 7.39 27.15 -2.11
C ILE A 355 7.56 28.64 -2.32
N GLU A 356 8.82 29.10 -2.43
CA GLU A 356 9.18 30.52 -2.60
C GLU A 356 8.48 31.43 -1.58
N GLY A 357 8.42 30.98 -0.32
CA GLY A 357 7.82 31.73 0.80
C GLY A 357 6.31 31.55 0.99
N LYS A 358 5.59 30.95 0.03
CA LYS A 358 4.14 30.66 0.17
C LYS A 358 3.89 29.24 0.68
N ARG A 359 2.93 29.10 1.60
CA ARG A 359 2.46 27.81 2.13
C ARG A 359 1.54 27.12 1.11
N VAL A 360 1.87 25.90 0.71
CA VAL A 360 1.14 25.13 -0.31
C VAL A 360 0.76 23.77 0.25
N SER A 361 -0.53 23.44 0.25
CA SER A 361 -1.04 22.11 0.64
C SER A 361 -1.01 21.15 -0.54
N LEU A 362 -0.21 20.08 -0.45
CA LEU A 362 -0.16 19.04 -1.48
C LEU A 362 -1.49 18.26 -1.57
N ASN A 363 -2.13 18.01 -0.42
CA ASN A 363 -3.45 17.36 -0.37
C ASN A 363 -4.54 18.16 -1.11
N THR A 364 -4.47 19.49 -1.09
CA THR A 364 -5.42 20.32 -1.84
C THR A 364 -5.29 20.10 -3.35
N ILE A 365 -4.06 19.95 -3.86
CA ILE A 365 -3.78 19.65 -5.26
C ILE A 365 -4.31 18.25 -5.62
N GLU A 366 -4.02 17.26 -4.78
CA GLU A 366 -4.47 15.87 -4.95
C GLU A 366 -6.00 15.79 -5.00
N ASN A 367 -6.68 16.35 -4.00
CA ASN A 367 -8.14 16.33 -3.89
C ASN A 367 -8.84 17.10 -5.02
N ALA A 368 -8.25 18.18 -5.53
CA ALA A 368 -8.82 18.92 -6.64
C ALA A 368 -8.83 18.10 -7.94
N LEU A 369 -7.74 17.36 -8.20
CA LEU A 369 -7.61 16.55 -9.42
C LEU A 369 -8.33 15.19 -9.31
N LEU A 370 -8.42 14.59 -8.12
CA LEU A 370 -9.19 13.35 -7.90
C LEU A 370 -10.70 13.51 -8.18
N LYS A 371 -11.22 14.74 -8.21
CA LYS A 371 -12.61 15.02 -8.59
C LYS A 371 -12.84 14.98 -10.11
N ASP A 372 -11.78 15.02 -10.92
CA ASP A 372 -11.90 14.96 -12.38
C ASP A 372 -11.98 13.49 -12.83
N ALA A 373 -13.00 13.15 -13.61
CA ALA A 373 -13.25 11.78 -14.08
C ALA A 373 -12.10 11.18 -14.92
N ARG A 374 -11.15 12.00 -15.40
CA ARG A 374 -9.95 11.56 -16.12
C ARG A 374 -8.83 11.03 -15.20
N VAL A 375 -8.96 11.22 -13.88
CA VAL A 375 -7.95 10.85 -12.88
C VAL A 375 -8.46 9.69 -12.04
N SER A 376 -7.71 8.58 -12.01
CA SER A 376 -8.02 7.42 -11.17
C SER A 376 -7.30 7.48 -9.82
N ASP A 377 -6.06 7.96 -9.83
CA ASP A 377 -5.24 8.09 -8.63
C ASP A 377 -4.17 9.18 -8.81
N ILE A 378 -3.68 9.74 -7.71
CA ILE A 378 -2.69 10.82 -7.75
C ILE A 378 -1.87 10.89 -6.47
N LYS A 379 -0.59 11.27 -6.62
CA LYS A 379 0.24 11.74 -5.53
C LYS A 379 1.03 12.98 -5.93
N ALA A 380 0.98 14.00 -5.08
CA ALA A 380 1.80 15.20 -5.18
C ALA A 380 2.98 15.10 -4.22
N LEU A 381 4.14 15.60 -4.67
CA LEU A 381 5.36 15.66 -3.88
C LEU A 381 6.14 16.92 -4.21
N VAL A 382 7.01 17.33 -3.31
CA VAL A 382 7.98 18.39 -3.56
C VAL A 382 9.29 17.77 -4.01
N VAL A 383 9.86 18.33 -5.06
CA VAL A 383 11.20 17.99 -5.50
C VAL A 383 12.10 19.21 -5.44
N SER A 384 13.30 19.00 -4.90
CA SER A 384 14.34 20.03 -4.79
C SER A 384 15.48 19.64 -5.73
N SER A 385 15.54 20.29 -6.88
CA SER A 385 16.67 20.17 -7.81
C SER A 385 17.45 21.50 -7.84
N ARG A 386 17.13 22.40 -8.78
CA ARG A 386 17.65 23.78 -8.81
C ARG A 386 16.78 24.78 -8.04
N ARG A 387 15.51 24.43 -7.84
CA ARG A 387 14.51 25.13 -7.03
C ARG A 387 13.54 24.11 -6.45
N THR A 388 12.89 24.47 -5.36
CA THR A 388 11.80 23.69 -4.74
C THR A 388 10.54 23.84 -5.58
N GLU A 389 10.01 22.75 -6.12
CA GLU A 389 8.81 22.76 -6.98
C GLU A 389 7.91 21.55 -6.75
N VAL A 390 6.60 21.71 -7.04
CA VAL A 390 5.64 20.61 -6.96
C VAL A 390 5.76 19.70 -8.19
N ALA A 391 5.79 18.39 -7.94
CA ALA A 391 5.64 17.33 -8.92
C ALA A 391 4.37 16.51 -8.63
N ILE A 392 3.81 15.93 -9.70
CA ILE A 392 2.68 15.01 -9.64
C ILE A 392 3.06 13.68 -10.28
N VAL A 393 2.69 12.59 -9.61
CA VAL A 393 2.57 11.23 -10.17
C VAL A 393 1.08 10.89 -10.24
N LEU A 394 0.57 10.53 -11.41
CA LEU A 394 -0.87 10.45 -11.69
C LEU A 394 -1.20 9.16 -12.46
N VAL A 395 -2.30 8.51 -12.09
CA VAL A 395 -2.89 7.38 -12.81
C VAL A 395 -4.12 7.88 -13.57
N LEU A 396 -4.14 7.69 -14.89
CA LEU A 396 -5.28 8.09 -15.73
C LEU A 396 -6.34 7.01 -15.74
N SER A 397 -7.60 7.44 -15.68
CA SER A 397 -8.74 6.57 -16.01
C SER A 397 -8.79 6.29 -17.52
N ASP A 398 -9.67 5.40 -17.96
CA ASP A 398 -9.84 5.14 -19.40
C ASP A 398 -10.25 6.40 -20.18
N LEU A 399 -11.07 7.27 -19.58
CA LEU A 399 -11.40 8.58 -20.14
C LEU A 399 -10.14 9.46 -20.25
N GLY A 400 -9.31 9.48 -19.22
CA GLY A 400 -8.04 10.22 -19.22
C GLY A 400 -7.05 9.70 -20.26
N LYS A 401 -6.95 8.37 -20.42
CA LYS A 401 -6.14 7.72 -21.46
C LYS A 401 -6.65 8.09 -22.86
N GLY A 402 -7.96 8.05 -23.09
CA GLY A 402 -8.56 8.49 -24.35
C GLY A 402 -8.25 9.95 -24.67
N HIS A 403 -8.36 10.85 -23.68
CA HIS A 403 -8.03 12.26 -23.85
C HIS A 403 -6.52 12.49 -24.12
N MET A 404 -5.65 11.73 -23.46
CA MET A 404 -4.19 11.75 -23.73
C MET A 404 -3.90 11.34 -25.18
N MET A 405 -4.57 10.31 -25.68
CA MET A 405 -4.40 9.82 -27.06
C MET A 405 -4.92 10.82 -28.10
N ALA A 406 -6.02 11.50 -27.82
CA ALA A 406 -6.67 12.41 -28.77
C ALA A 406 -5.99 13.79 -28.87
N PHE A 407 -5.68 14.39 -27.72
CA PHE A 407 -5.22 15.79 -27.65
C PHE A 407 -3.76 15.94 -27.21
N GLY A 408 -3.12 14.82 -26.85
CA GLY A 408 -1.74 14.78 -26.42
C GLY A 408 -1.50 15.30 -24.99
N ARG A 409 -0.29 15.01 -24.51
CA ARG A 409 0.16 15.29 -23.14
C ARG A 409 0.10 16.77 -22.76
N LYS A 410 0.50 17.65 -23.67
CA LYS A 410 0.58 19.09 -23.41
C LYS A 410 -0.81 19.67 -23.12
N ASN A 411 -1.81 19.28 -23.91
CA ASN A 411 -3.19 19.72 -23.73
C ASN A 411 -3.76 19.19 -22.41
N LEU A 412 -3.58 17.90 -22.13
CA LEU A 412 -4.06 17.28 -20.89
C LEU A 412 -3.49 17.97 -19.65
N VAL A 413 -2.16 18.15 -19.59
CA VAL A 413 -1.50 18.85 -18.48
C VAL A 413 -1.98 20.31 -18.37
N SER A 414 -2.20 21.00 -19.48
CA SER A 414 -2.74 22.36 -19.47
C SER A 414 -4.15 22.41 -18.87
N SER A 415 -5.01 21.44 -19.20
CA SER A 415 -6.37 21.35 -18.64
C SER A 415 -6.36 21.08 -17.14
N PHE A 416 -5.49 20.19 -16.64
CA PHE A 416 -5.34 19.95 -15.20
C PHE A 416 -4.79 21.17 -14.46
N LYS A 417 -3.82 21.88 -15.05
CA LYS A 417 -3.34 23.14 -14.48
C LYS A 417 -4.43 24.20 -14.40
N HIS A 418 -5.32 24.27 -15.39
CA HIS A 418 -6.46 25.18 -15.37
C HIS A 418 -7.39 24.89 -14.20
N ILE A 419 -7.75 23.61 -13.95
CA ILE A 419 -8.54 23.20 -12.78
C ILE A 419 -7.88 23.66 -11.48
N LEU A 420 -6.57 23.45 -11.35
CA LEU A 420 -5.81 23.82 -10.15
C LEU A 420 -5.74 25.33 -9.88
N THR A 421 -5.96 26.19 -10.89
CA THR A 421 -5.91 27.66 -10.69
C THR A 421 -6.98 28.18 -9.72
N ALA A 422 -8.08 27.44 -9.52
CA ALA A 422 -9.11 27.78 -8.54
C ALA A 422 -8.73 27.39 -7.10
N TYR A 423 -7.72 26.54 -6.91
CA TYR A 423 -7.38 25.94 -5.60
C TYR A 423 -6.01 26.35 -5.07
N VAL A 424 -5.07 26.69 -5.95
CA VAL A 424 -3.70 27.04 -5.57
C VAL A 424 -3.15 28.20 -6.38
N ASP A 425 -2.26 28.98 -5.74
CA ASP A 425 -1.52 30.06 -6.39
C ASP A 425 -0.70 29.57 -7.59
N LYS A 426 -0.45 30.46 -8.57
CA LYS A 426 0.35 30.14 -9.78
C LYS A 426 1.74 29.55 -9.47
N ILE A 427 2.33 29.93 -8.34
CA ILE A 427 3.64 29.46 -7.86
C ILE A 427 3.62 27.99 -7.41
N ALA A 428 2.45 27.54 -6.95
CA ALA A 428 2.17 26.20 -6.44
C ALA A 428 1.73 25.23 -7.55
N LEU A 429 1.51 25.73 -8.77
CA LEU A 429 1.12 24.89 -9.89
C LEU A 429 2.22 23.85 -10.20
N PRO A 430 1.88 22.56 -10.26
CA PRO A 430 2.82 21.48 -10.53
C PRO A 430 3.60 21.69 -11.82
N ARG A 431 4.93 21.61 -11.70
CA ARG A 431 5.87 21.81 -12.82
C ARG A 431 6.24 20.49 -13.48
N LYS A 432 6.33 19.42 -12.70
CA LYS A 432 6.59 18.06 -13.21
C LYS A 432 5.33 17.22 -13.11
N TRP A 433 5.09 16.45 -14.17
CA TRP A 433 3.95 15.52 -14.27
C TRP A 433 4.50 14.16 -14.68
N ARG A 434 4.03 13.09 -14.07
CA ARG A 434 4.36 11.70 -14.38
C ARG A 434 3.05 10.94 -14.46
N PHE A 435 2.85 10.22 -15.56
CA PHE A 435 1.69 9.37 -15.75
C PHE A 435 2.18 7.92 -15.61
N VAL A 436 1.53 7.15 -14.75
CA VAL A 436 1.89 5.76 -14.44
C VAL A 436 0.64 4.90 -14.49
N ASP A 437 0.80 3.60 -14.72
CA ASP A 437 -0.34 2.67 -14.71
C ASP A 437 -0.87 2.43 -13.30
N SER A 438 0.00 2.51 -12.29
CA SER A 438 -0.36 2.45 -10.87
C SER A 438 0.67 3.19 -10.02
N LEU A 439 0.25 3.69 -8.86
CA LEU A 439 1.19 4.30 -7.91
C LEU A 439 2.08 3.22 -7.25
N PRO A 440 3.38 3.51 -7.00
CA PRO A 440 4.33 2.56 -6.45
C PRO A 440 4.13 2.36 -4.93
N VAL A 441 3.19 1.50 -4.56
CA VAL A 441 3.00 1.09 -3.16
C VAL A 441 4.00 -0.01 -2.80
N ASN A 442 4.58 0.04 -1.60
CA ASN A 442 5.39 -1.05 -1.07
C ASN A 442 4.48 -2.20 -0.56
N LYS A 443 5.08 -3.30 -0.09
CA LYS A 443 4.37 -4.45 0.52
C LYS A 443 3.50 -4.08 1.74
N GLN A 444 3.61 -2.85 2.23
CA GLN A 444 2.93 -2.32 3.42
C GLN A 444 1.78 -1.37 3.02
N GLY A 445 1.50 -1.24 1.73
CA GLY A 445 0.49 -0.30 1.19
C GLY A 445 0.88 1.18 1.26
N LYS A 446 2.10 1.50 1.70
CA LYS A 446 2.61 2.87 1.76
C LYS A 446 3.26 3.25 0.43
N LEU A 447 3.23 4.54 0.10
CA LEU A 447 3.90 5.13 -1.06
C LEU A 447 5.28 5.66 -0.62
N PRO A 448 6.40 4.94 -0.85
CA PRO A 448 7.70 5.41 -0.39
C PRO A 448 8.10 6.65 -1.18
N LEU A 449 8.51 7.71 -0.47
CA LEU A 449 8.90 8.98 -1.10
C LEU A 449 10.04 8.78 -2.11
N ALA A 450 11.04 7.96 -1.78
CA ALA A 450 12.15 7.63 -2.67
C ALA A 450 11.70 7.00 -4.01
N SER A 451 10.66 6.16 -3.99
CA SER A 451 10.10 5.56 -5.21
C SER A 451 9.43 6.62 -6.09
N LEU A 452 8.69 7.55 -5.48
CA LEU A 452 8.06 8.66 -6.19
C LEU A 452 9.10 9.64 -6.75
N GLU A 453 10.12 9.96 -5.96
CA GLU A 453 11.24 10.81 -6.39
C GLU A 453 11.99 10.19 -7.56
N LYS A 454 12.23 8.88 -7.53
CA LYS A 454 12.81 8.14 -8.66
C LYS A 454 11.99 8.31 -9.92
N ILE A 455 10.68 8.03 -9.88
CA ILE A 455 9.76 8.21 -11.02
C ILE A 455 9.79 9.64 -11.55
N VAL A 456 9.81 10.65 -10.66
CA VAL A 456 9.87 12.06 -11.04
C VAL A 456 11.23 12.46 -11.61
N SER A 457 12.31 11.79 -11.21
CA SER A 457 13.67 12.04 -11.69
C SER A 457 13.97 11.38 -13.04
N GLU A 458 13.30 10.27 -13.36
CA GLU A 458 13.54 9.51 -14.59
C GLU A 458 13.17 10.31 -15.87
N PRO A 459 13.88 10.07 -16.98
CA PRO A 459 13.55 10.65 -18.29
C PRO A 459 12.12 10.28 -18.69
N ILE A 460 11.38 11.24 -19.25
CA ILE A 460 10.03 11.00 -19.75
C ILE A 460 10.15 10.44 -21.16
N PHE A 461 9.66 9.23 -21.38
CA PHE A 461 9.42 8.72 -22.73
C PHE A 461 7.98 9.02 -23.16
N ALA A 462 7.80 9.34 -24.43
CA ALA A 462 6.49 9.52 -25.05
C ALA A 462 6.02 8.19 -25.65
N GLU A 463 4.72 7.90 -25.59
CA GLU A 463 4.11 6.75 -26.30
C GLU A 463 3.32 7.17 -27.55
N TRP A 464 2.92 8.44 -27.60
CA TRP A 464 2.05 8.99 -28.63
C TRP A 464 2.73 10.13 -29.35
N PRO A 465 2.40 10.38 -30.62
CA PRO A 465 2.90 11.55 -31.31
C PRO A 465 2.30 12.83 -30.70
N ASN A 466 2.97 13.97 -30.86
CA ASN A 466 2.37 15.24 -30.46
C ASN A 466 1.36 15.67 -31.54
N VAL A 467 0.07 15.58 -31.22
CA VAL A 467 -1.00 16.03 -32.10
C VAL A 467 -0.98 17.54 -32.21
N ILE A 468 -0.95 18.03 -33.46
CA ILE A 468 -1.00 19.45 -33.80
C ILE A 468 -2.44 19.85 -34.11
N ASP A 469 -3.11 19.06 -34.94
CA ASP A 469 -4.42 19.37 -35.49
C ASP A 469 -5.15 18.06 -35.83
N VAL A 470 -6.47 18.08 -35.71
CA VAL A 470 -7.34 16.95 -36.05
C VAL A 470 -8.53 17.49 -36.82
N SER A 471 -8.73 16.97 -38.03
CA SER A 471 -9.95 17.20 -38.80
C SER A 471 -10.69 15.88 -38.96
N GLN A 472 -11.96 15.86 -38.54
CA GLN A 472 -12.80 14.68 -38.53
C GLN A 472 -14.11 14.91 -39.31
N THR A 473 -14.52 13.91 -40.06
CA THR A 473 -15.86 13.72 -40.62
C THR A 473 -16.42 12.38 -40.11
N ASP A 474 -17.63 12.01 -40.51
CA ASP A 474 -18.25 10.73 -40.09
C ASP A 474 -17.40 9.51 -40.48
N ASN A 475 -16.69 9.57 -41.61
CA ASN A 475 -15.95 8.44 -42.16
C ASN A 475 -14.44 8.66 -42.23
N ASP A 476 -13.95 9.90 -42.08
CA ASP A 476 -12.53 10.21 -42.25
C ASP A 476 -11.98 11.01 -41.08
N VAL A 477 -10.76 10.69 -40.68
CA VAL A 477 -9.98 11.44 -39.69
C VAL A 477 -8.61 11.70 -40.25
N LEU A 478 -8.16 12.95 -40.18
CA LEU A 478 -6.78 13.34 -40.46
C LEU A 478 -6.18 13.93 -39.18
N VAL A 479 -5.15 13.26 -38.67
CA VAL A 479 -4.36 13.72 -37.51
C VAL A 479 -3.02 14.25 -38.02
N LYS A 480 -2.80 15.56 -37.89
CA LYS A 480 -1.49 16.17 -38.13
C LYS A 480 -0.68 16.10 -36.85
N SER A 481 0.55 15.60 -36.91
CA SER A 481 1.33 15.37 -35.71
C SER A 481 2.84 15.53 -35.94
N THR A 482 3.60 15.75 -34.87
CA THR A 482 5.06 15.60 -34.87
C THR A 482 5.47 14.37 -34.08
N ILE A 483 6.47 13.64 -34.55
CA ILE A 483 7.04 12.46 -33.89
C ILE A 483 8.03 12.90 -32.81
N PRO A 484 7.75 12.72 -31.51
CA PRO A 484 8.68 13.12 -30.44
C PRO A 484 9.98 12.33 -30.52
N SER A 485 11.13 12.99 -30.36
CA SER A 485 12.44 12.31 -30.33
C SER A 485 12.64 11.40 -29.11
N ASN A 486 11.83 11.54 -28.07
CA ASN A 486 11.84 10.72 -26.87
C ASN A 486 10.76 9.64 -26.87
N LEU A 487 10.29 9.16 -28.03
CA LEU A 487 9.34 8.04 -28.06
C LEU A 487 9.97 6.78 -27.46
N ILE A 488 9.22 6.05 -26.63
CA ILE A 488 9.65 4.77 -26.05
C ILE A 488 10.01 3.74 -27.13
N TYR A 489 9.39 3.84 -28.30
CA TYR A 489 9.62 2.93 -29.42
C TYR A 489 10.97 3.13 -30.14
N PHE A 490 11.73 4.17 -29.81
CA PHE A 490 13.08 4.36 -30.32
C PHE A 490 14.14 3.68 -29.45
N ASP A 491 13.79 3.31 -28.22
CA ASP A 491 14.71 2.62 -27.32
C ASP A 491 14.90 1.16 -27.77
N GLY A 492 16.16 0.72 -27.85
CA GLY A 492 16.54 -0.61 -28.35
C GLY A 492 16.31 -0.88 -29.84
N HIS A 493 15.75 0.05 -30.62
CA HIS A 493 15.47 -0.12 -32.04
C HIS A 493 16.43 0.69 -32.92
N PHE A 494 17.41 -0.01 -33.51
CA PHE A 494 18.44 0.49 -34.44
C PHE A 494 19.44 1.46 -33.81
N GLU A 495 20.52 0.92 -33.25
CA GLU A 495 21.62 1.70 -32.67
C GLU A 495 22.14 2.75 -33.67
N GLY A 496 22.12 4.02 -33.24
CA GLY A 496 22.58 5.16 -34.04
C GLY A 496 21.63 5.65 -35.14
N SER A 497 20.47 5.02 -35.36
CA SER A 497 19.49 5.44 -36.38
C SER A 497 18.04 5.16 -35.94
N PRO A 498 17.50 5.92 -34.97
CA PRO A 498 16.16 5.69 -34.45
C PRO A 498 15.10 5.86 -35.54
N ILE A 499 14.27 4.83 -35.71
CA ILE A 499 13.14 4.82 -36.64
C ILE A 499 11.87 4.32 -35.96
N LEU A 500 10.71 4.84 -36.35
CA LEU A 500 9.43 4.46 -35.74
C LEU A 500 9.01 3.07 -36.24
N PRO A 501 8.95 2.05 -35.37
CA PRO A 501 8.63 0.69 -35.81
C PRO A 501 7.23 0.60 -36.43
N GLY A 502 7.08 -0.27 -37.43
CA GLY A 502 5.79 -0.48 -38.09
C GLY A 502 4.68 -0.96 -37.14
N VAL A 503 5.04 -1.71 -36.10
CA VAL A 503 4.11 -2.14 -35.04
C VAL A 503 3.55 -0.97 -34.24
N ALA A 504 4.34 0.08 -33.97
CA ALA A 504 3.87 1.29 -33.30
C ALA A 504 2.88 2.06 -34.19
N GLN A 505 3.16 2.15 -35.50
CA GLN A 505 2.26 2.76 -36.48
C GLN A 505 0.92 2.00 -36.58
N LEU A 506 0.96 0.66 -36.57
CA LEU A 506 -0.26 -0.16 -36.53
C LEU A 506 -1.04 0.02 -35.23
N HIS A 507 -0.33 0.06 -34.10
CA HIS A 507 -0.92 0.30 -32.79
C HIS A 507 -1.66 1.63 -32.73
N TRP A 508 -1.02 2.71 -33.19
CA TRP A 508 -1.64 4.04 -33.25
C TRP A 508 -2.86 4.08 -34.16
N ALA A 509 -2.74 3.53 -35.39
CA ALA A 509 -3.85 3.48 -36.33
C ALA A 509 -5.04 2.71 -35.76
N HIS A 510 -4.81 1.56 -35.12
CA HIS A 510 -5.86 0.77 -34.49
C HIS A 510 -6.52 1.50 -33.32
N LYS A 511 -5.73 2.13 -32.45
CA LYS A 511 -6.26 2.83 -31.26
C LYS A 511 -7.05 4.08 -31.64
N TRP A 512 -6.55 4.90 -32.56
CA TRP A 512 -7.28 6.06 -33.05
C TRP A 512 -8.50 5.69 -33.89
N ALA A 513 -8.44 4.62 -34.68
CA ALA A 513 -9.62 4.11 -35.40
C ALA A 513 -10.76 3.80 -34.43
N ARG A 514 -10.48 3.07 -33.35
CA ARG A 514 -11.48 2.78 -32.32
C ARG A 514 -11.99 4.03 -31.63
N TYR A 515 -11.09 4.95 -31.31
CA TYR A 515 -11.45 6.17 -30.59
C TYR A 515 -12.35 7.09 -31.41
N TYR A 516 -11.99 7.40 -32.66
CA TYR A 516 -12.71 8.38 -33.45
C TYR A 516 -13.98 7.83 -34.12
N PHE A 517 -14.04 6.53 -34.43
CA PHE A 517 -15.18 5.91 -35.10
C PHE A 517 -16.04 5.05 -34.16
N ASP A 518 -15.80 5.09 -32.84
CA ASP A 518 -16.52 4.33 -31.81
C ASP A 518 -16.63 2.81 -32.12
N ILE A 519 -15.54 2.22 -32.63
CA ILE A 519 -15.51 0.81 -33.03
C ILE A 519 -15.32 -0.07 -31.80
N SER A 520 -16.37 -0.80 -31.44
CA SER A 520 -16.37 -1.77 -30.33
C SER A 520 -16.06 -3.21 -30.77
N SER A 521 -16.33 -3.59 -32.03
CA SER A 521 -16.12 -4.96 -32.53
C SER A 521 -14.66 -5.40 -32.49
N LYS A 522 -14.40 -6.71 -32.44
CA LYS A 522 -13.03 -7.23 -32.23
C LYS A 522 -12.18 -7.02 -33.47
N PHE A 523 -10.87 -6.88 -33.24
CA PHE A 523 -9.90 -6.92 -34.34
C PHE A 523 -9.94 -8.31 -34.98
N LEU A 524 -10.07 -8.36 -36.32
CA LEU A 524 -10.13 -9.60 -37.07
C LEU A 524 -8.79 -9.90 -37.77
N ARG A 525 -8.29 -8.97 -38.59
CA ARG A 525 -7.03 -9.12 -39.34
C ARG A 525 -6.54 -7.79 -39.91
N LEU A 526 -5.31 -7.81 -40.42
CA LEU A 526 -4.72 -6.75 -41.24
C LEU A 526 -4.72 -7.15 -42.72
N GLU A 527 -4.98 -6.21 -43.62
CA GLU A 527 -4.96 -6.41 -45.07
C GLU A 527 -4.04 -5.37 -45.74
N VAL A 528 -3.17 -5.83 -46.64
CA VAL A 528 -2.35 -4.99 -47.54
C VAL A 528 -1.52 -3.94 -46.78
N VAL A 529 -0.90 -4.35 -45.68
CA VAL A 529 -0.02 -3.47 -44.89
C VAL A 529 1.33 -3.32 -45.61
N LYS A 530 1.75 -2.08 -45.83
CA LYS A 530 3.01 -1.73 -46.48
C LYS A 530 3.70 -0.60 -45.73
N PHE A 531 4.98 -0.78 -45.40
CA PHE A 531 5.87 0.25 -44.87
C PHE A 531 6.87 0.62 -45.96
N SER A 532 6.67 1.79 -46.58
CA SER A 532 7.40 2.23 -47.77
C SER A 532 8.56 3.18 -47.43
N LYS A 533 8.47 3.95 -46.34
CA LYS A 533 9.51 4.89 -45.91
C LYS A 533 9.62 4.91 -44.40
N VAL A 534 10.85 5.08 -43.90
CA VAL A 534 11.11 5.22 -42.46
C VAL A 534 10.56 6.55 -41.95
N ILE A 535 10.10 6.55 -40.70
CA ILE A 535 9.68 7.76 -39.98
C ILE A 535 10.73 8.01 -38.89
N GLN A 536 11.29 9.22 -38.86
CA GLN A 536 12.37 9.61 -37.96
C GLN A 536 11.89 10.52 -36.82
N PRO A 537 12.67 10.64 -35.73
CA PRO A 537 12.46 11.67 -34.72
C PRO A 537 12.22 13.08 -35.29
N ASN A 538 11.30 13.80 -34.67
CA ASN A 538 10.90 15.18 -34.97
C ASN A 538 10.26 15.39 -36.36
N GLU A 539 9.93 14.33 -37.10
CA GLU A 539 9.23 14.46 -38.37
C GLU A 539 7.77 14.89 -38.17
N LEU A 540 7.26 15.68 -39.12
CA LEU A 540 5.85 15.99 -39.27
C LEU A 540 5.17 14.88 -40.08
N ILE A 541 4.13 14.28 -39.51
CA ILE A 541 3.38 13.18 -40.10
C ILE A 541 1.88 13.47 -40.06
N ASP A 542 1.26 13.32 -41.22
CA ASP A 542 -0.18 13.29 -41.44
C ASP A 542 -0.64 11.84 -41.40
N ILE A 543 -1.52 11.53 -40.45
CA ILE A 543 -2.07 10.19 -40.22
C ILE A 543 -3.54 10.23 -40.57
N GLN A 544 -3.88 9.65 -41.72
CA GLN A 544 -5.25 9.61 -42.22
C GLN A 544 -5.86 8.24 -41.96
N LEU A 545 -7.07 8.21 -41.41
CA LEU A 545 -7.89 7.04 -41.17
C LEU A 545 -9.22 7.21 -41.90
N SER A 546 -9.68 6.18 -42.61
CA SER A 546 -10.95 6.18 -43.34
C SER A 546 -11.73 4.91 -43.00
N PHE A 547 -12.90 5.05 -42.40
CA PHE A 547 -13.77 3.94 -42.01
C PHE A 547 -14.85 3.66 -43.05
N ASP A 548 -14.90 2.40 -43.50
CA ASP A 548 -15.98 1.83 -44.31
C ASP A 548 -16.86 0.97 -43.40
N ALA A 549 -17.91 1.58 -42.85
CA ALA A 549 -18.86 0.91 -41.94
C ALA A 549 -19.57 -0.28 -42.61
N GLY A 550 -19.79 -0.24 -43.93
CA GLY A 550 -20.41 -1.35 -44.66
C GLY A 550 -19.52 -2.60 -44.75
N LYS A 551 -18.20 -2.44 -44.56
CA LYS A 551 -17.23 -3.54 -44.58
C LYS A 551 -16.55 -3.80 -43.24
N ASN A 552 -16.83 -3.00 -42.21
CA ASN A 552 -16.08 -2.97 -40.94
C ASN A 552 -14.56 -2.86 -41.15
N LYS A 553 -14.14 -1.96 -42.05
CA LYS A 553 -12.72 -1.77 -42.40
C LYS A 553 -12.28 -0.34 -42.21
N VAL A 554 -11.11 -0.17 -41.57
CA VAL A 554 -10.43 1.12 -41.50
C VAL A 554 -9.18 1.08 -42.36
N THR A 555 -9.13 1.96 -43.36
CA THR A 555 -7.91 2.22 -44.13
C THR A 555 -7.07 3.25 -43.39
N PHE A 556 -5.78 3.03 -43.25
CA PHE A 556 -4.85 4.00 -42.65
C PHE A 556 -3.75 4.38 -43.65
N ASN A 557 -3.30 5.63 -43.60
CA ASN A 557 -2.18 6.16 -44.37
C ASN A 557 -1.34 7.12 -43.52
N TYR A 558 -0.02 6.98 -43.58
CA TYR A 558 0.96 7.86 -42.94
C TYR A 558 1.72 8.61 -44.04
N ARG A 559 1.66 9.94 -44.06
CA ARG A 559 2.31 10.78 -45.07
C ARG A 559 3.13 11.90 -44.45
N SER A 560 4.20 12.29 -45.12
CA SER A 560 4.93 13.54 -44.85
C SER A 560 5.30 14.22 -46.17
N ALA A 561 6.10 15.29 -46.10
CA ALA A 561 6.77 15.86 -47.26
C ALA A 561 7.62 14.84 -48.04
N LYS A 562 8.10 13.77 -47.37
CA LYS A 562 8.83 12.66 -48.02
C LYS A 562 7.90 11.72 -48.79
N GLY A 563 6.57 11.86 -48.70
CA GLY A 563 5.59 11.00 -49.36
C GLY A 563 4.93 9.98 -48.41
N LEU A 564 4.46 8.86 -48.97
CA LEU A 564 3.77 7.81 -48.19
C LEU A 564 4.77 6.94 -47.42
N HIS A 565 4.65 6.91 -46.09
CA HIS A 565 5.46 6.10 -45.19
C HIS A 565 4.84 4.74 -44.92
N ALA A 566 3.56 4.69 -44.61
CA ALA A 566 2.86 3.45 -44.34
C ALA A 566 1.40 3.53 -44.80
N SER A 567 0.86 2.38 -45.19
CA SER A 567 -0.55 2.23 -45.55
C SER A 567 -1.03 0.83 -45.24
N GLY A 568 -2.32 0.67 -44.99
CA GLY A 568 -2.93 -0.65 -44.84
C GLY A 568 -4.40 -0.56 -44.46
N ARG A 569 -5.01 -1.72 -44.20
CA ARG A 569 -6.38 -1.84 -43.74
C ARG A 569 -6.45 -2.70 -42.48
N ILE A 570 -7.24 -2.23 -41.51
CA ILE A 570 -7.59 -2.94 -40.29
C ILE A 570 -9.03 -3.42 -40.44
N CYS A 571 -9.23 -4.73 -40.37
CA CYS A 571 -10.55 -5.34 -40.44
C CYS A 571 -11.02 -5.65 -39.02
N PHE A 572 -12.27 -5.30 -38.74
CA PHE A 572 -12.97 -5.65 -37.51
C PHE A 572 -14.07 -6.67 -37.80
N GLU A 573 -14.51 -7.40 -36.77
CA GLU A 573 -15.67 -8.31 -36.83
C GLU A 573 -16.96 -7.57 -37.18
#